data_AF-A0A3C0PD28-F1
#
_entry.id   AF-A0A3C0PD28-F1
#
_cell.length_a   1.000
_cell.length_b   1.000
_cell.length_c   1.000
_cell.angle_alpha   90.00
_cell.angle_beta   90.00
_cell.angle_gamma   90.00
#
_symmetry.space_group_name_H-M   'P 1'
#
loop_
_entity.id
_entity.type
_entity.pdbx_description
1 polymer ?
#
loop_
_entity_poly.entity_id
_entity_poly.type
_entity_poly.pdbx_seq_one_letter_code
_entity_poly.pdbx_strand_id
1 'polypeptide(L)'
;MIKKLTLVFLLIIAFCIGCVSRQTIKSPDSSATKKNRVVFSGGAGDSYETAVIINGTSKSREAVMAEYDYISQLYGEKDNAWKVEEQSMIKEDNRTFDMIRVRIIVNDKMHFFYFDISSVVSRKKNVAKDN
;
A
#
# COMPACT_ATOMS: atom_id res chain seq x y z
N MET A 1 50.87 23.71 12.42
CA MET A 1 50.24 25.00 12.80
C MET A 1 48.89 24.71 13.42
N ILE A 2 48.80 24.75 14.75
CA ILE A 2 47.58 24.49 15.52
C ILE A 2 47.12 25.84 16.06
N LYS A 3 45.91 26.29 15.72
CA LYS A 3 45.33 27.52 16.25
C LYS A 3 44.10 27.20 17.09
N LYS A 4 44.38 27.09 18.40
CA LYS A 4 43.63 27.61 19.55
C LYS A 4 42.11 27.36 19.59
N LEU A 5 41.78 26.34 20.37
CA LEU A 5 40.56 26.15 21.13
C LEU A 5 40.34 27.34 22.07
N THR A 6 39.24 28.09 21.89
CA THR A 6 38.73 29.00 22.92
C THR A 6 37.22 28.84 23.01
N LEU A 7 36.81 28.25 24.12
CA LEU A 7 35.44 28.14 24.61
C LEU A 7 35.09 29.44 25.35
N VAL A 8 34.10 30.19 24.86
CA VAL A 8 33.43 31.28 25.59
C VAL A 8 31.95 31.23 25.19
N PHE A 9 31.10 30.60 26.01
CA PHE A 9 30.22 31.25 27.00
C PHE A 9 29.02 31.98 26.38
N LEU A 10 27.88 31.27 26.37
CA LEU A 10 26.62 31.68 26.99
C LEU A 10 26.15 33.14 26.73
N LEU A 11 25.13 33.31 25.88
CA LEU A 11 23.92 34.12 26.12
C LEU A 11 23.16 34.40 24.81
N ILE A 12 22.25 33.52 24.43
CA ILE A 12 21.01 33.95 23.76
C ILE A 12 19.86 33.17 24.41
N ILE A 13 19.36 33.73 25.50
CA ILE A 13 18.06 33.41 26.07
C ILE A 13 17.07 34.35 25.39
N ALA A 14 16.09 33.79 24.68
CA ALA A 14 14.70 34.24 24.51
C ALA A 14 14.13 33.69 23.20
N PHE A 15 12.84 33.36 23.21
CA PHE A 15 12.04 32.60 22.21
C PHE A 15 12.03 31.09 22.50
N CYS A 16 10.93 30.45 22.92
CA CYS A 16 9.53 30.81 22.95
C CYS A 16 8.88 30.17 24.19
N ILE A 17 8.24 30.96 25.04
CA ILE A 17 7.16 30.46 25.88
C ILE A 17 5.94 30.36 24.95
N GLY A 18 5.92 29.29 24.15
CA GLY A 18 4.73 28.84 23.48
C GLY A 18 3.93 28.03 24.50
N CYS A 19 2.76 28.52 24.89
CA CYS A 19 1.80 27.76 25.67
C CYS A 19 1.54 26.43 24.95
N VAL A 20 2.10 25.33 25.46
CA VAL A 20 1.71 23.97 25.08
C VAL A 20 0.29 23.77 25.58
N SER A 21 -0.67 24.10 24.73
CA SER A 21 -2.05 23.66 24.90
C SER A 21 -2.05 22.16 24.63
N ARG A 22 -2.04 21.38 25.73
CA ARG A 22 -2.15 19.92 25.67
C ARG A 22 -3.57 19.60 25.19
N GLN A 23 -3.75 19.54 23.88
CA GLN A 23 -4.95 18.95 23.30
C GLN A 23 -4.92 17.46 23.65
N THR A 24 -5.72 17.10 24.66
CA THR A 24 -6.13 15.72 24.89
C THR A 24 -6.82 15.28 23.60
N ILE A 25 -6.08 14.59 22.73
CA ILE A 25 -6.65 13.85 21.62
C ILE A 25 -7.59 12.84 22.30
N LYS A 26 -8.89 13.14 22.27
CA LYS A 26 -9.91 12.12 22.47
C LYS A 26 -9.64 11.12 21.36
N SER A 27 -9.01 9.99 21.71
CA SER A 27 -8.98 8.82 20.85
C SER A 27 -10.41 8.64 20.33
N PRO A 28 -10.65 8.71 19.01
CA PRO A 28 -11.96 8.38 18.51
C PRO A 28 -12.22 6.96 18.99
N ASP A 29 -13.30 6.86 19.73
CA ASP A 29 -13.83 5.65 20.31
C ASP A 29 -13.72 4.54 19.28
N SER A 30 -13.20 3.39 19.73
CA SER A 30 -13.10 2.18 18.94
C SER A 30 -14.51 1.66 18.70
N SER A 31 -15.27 2.36 17.86
CA SER A 31 -16.37 1.73 17.16
C SER A 31 -15.72 0.58 16.41
N ALA A 32 -16.05 -0.64 16.84
CA ALA A 32 -15.80 -1.84 16.10
C ALA A 32 -16.61 -1.78 14.81
N THR A 33 -16.25 -0.86 13.91
CA THR A 33 -16.52 -1.01 12.50
C THR A 33 -15.83 -2.29 12.17
N LYS A 34 -16.62 -3.31 11.84
CA LYS A 34 -16.17 -4.62 11.37
C LYS A 34 -15.24 -4.34 10.18
N LYS A 35 -13.95 -4.15 10.44
CA LYS A 35 -12.93 -3.88 9.42
C LYS A 35 -12.93 -5.15 8.60
N ASN A 36 -13.58 -5.13 7.44
CA ASN A 36 -13.52 -6.24 6.51
C ASN A 36 -12.03 -6.43 6.23
N ARG A 37 -11.48 -7.49 6.81
CA ARG A 37 -10.10 -7.87 6.55
C ARG A 37 -10.07 -8.34 5.11
N VAL A 38 -9.15 -7.77 4.34
CA VAL A 38 -8.88 -8.28 3.00
C VAL A 38 -8.41 -9.72 3.14
N VAL A 39 -8.95 -10.62 2.32
CA VAL A 39 -8.57 -12.04 2.30
C VAL A 39 -8.22 -12.41 0.86
N PHE A 40 -7.12 -13.15 0.71
CA PHE A 40 -6.66 -13.66 -0.57
C PHE A 40 -7.12 -15.12 -0.75
N SER A 41 -7.51 -15.48 -1.97
CA SER A 41 -7.87 -16.85 -2.37
C SER A 41 -7.49 -17.06 -3.84
N GLY A 42 -7.82 -18.21 -4.44
CA GLY A 42 -7.43 -18.51 -5.82
C GLY A 42 -6.11 -19.26 -5.88
N GLY A 43 -5.26 -18.91 -6.86
CA GLY A 43 -3.97 -19.57 -7.09
C GLY A 43 -2.75 -18.71 -6.72
N ALA A 44 -1.60 -19.05 -7.29
CA ALA A 44 -0.32 -18.38 -7.02
C ALA A 44 -0.20 -16.98 -7.64
N GLY A 45 -0.97 -16.70 -8.69
CA GLY A 45 -0.96 -15.42 -9.40
C GLY A 45 0.04 -15.33 -10.55
N ASP A 46 0.62 -16.43 -11.02
CA ASP A 46 1.60 -16.45 -12.11
C ASP A 46 0.95 -16.55 -13.51
N SER A 47 -0.35 -16.79 -13.59
CA SER A 47 -1.15 -16.73 -14.81
C SER A 47 -2.60 -16.28 -14.54
N TYR A 48 -3.40 -16.10 -15.60
CA TYR A 48 -4.83 -15.75 -15.47
C TYR A 48 -5.66 -16.86 -14.81
N GLU A 49 -5.29 -18.12 -15.07
CA GLU A 49 -5.93 -19.33 -14.53
C GLU A 49 -5.66 -19.47 -13.03
N THR A 50 -4.45 -19.08 -12.60
CA THR A 50 -4.01 -19.16 -11.20
C THR A 50 -4.09 -17.81 -10.49
N ALA A 51 -4.80 -16.83 -11.04
CA ALA A 51 -4.87 -15.47 -10.50
C ALA A 51 -5.27 -15.44 -9.00
N VAL A 52 -4.70 -14.48 -8.28
CA VAL A 52 -5.04 -14.22 -6.87
C VAL A 52 -6.34 -13.44 -6.81
N ILE A 53 -7.31 -13.95 -6.05
CA ILE A 53 -8.62 -13.30 -5.88
C ILE A 53 -8.59 -12.48 -4.60
N ILE A 54 -8.86 -11.17 -4.73
CA ILE A 54 -8.94 -10.24 -3.60
C ILE A 54 -10.39 -10.13 -3.12
N ASN A 55 -10.63 -10.57 -1.88
CA ASN A 55 -11.93 -10.51 -1.23
C ASN A 55 -11.97 -9.48 -0.11
N GLY A 56 -13.17 -9.03 0.25
CA GLY A 56 -13.38 -8.15 1.41
C GLY A 56 -13.21 -6.65 1.12
N THR A 57 -12.87 -6.27 -0.12
CA THR A 57 -12.83 -4.87 -0.58
C THR A 57 -13.81 -4.64 -1.73
N SER A 58 -14.39 -3.44 -1.80
CA SER A 58 -15.14 -2.94 -2.94
C SER A 58 -14.56 -1.64 -3.51
N LYS A 59 -13.51 -1.09 -2.88
CA LYS A 59 -12.91 0.17 -3.28
C LYS A 59 -11.62 -0.10 -4.03
N SER A 60 -11.50 0.50 -5.21
CA SER A 60 -10.32 0.33 -6.07
C SER A 60 -9.00 0.66 -5.34
N ARG A 61 -8.96 1.73 -4.53
CA ARG A 61 -7.77 2.05 -3.73
C ARG A 61 -7.39 0.95 -2.73
N GLU A 62 -8.37 0.36 -2.05
CA GLU A 62 -8.14 -0.71 -1.08
C GLU A 62 -7.70 -2.01 -1.78
N ALA A 63 -8.17 -2.26 -3.01
CA ALA A 63 -7.70 -3.38 -3.83
C ALA A 63 -6.23 -3.21 -4.24
N VAL A 64 -5.83 -2.04 -4.74
CA VAL A 64 -4.42 -1.77 -5.11
C VAL A 64 -3.48 -1.92 -3.91
N MET A 65 -3.91 -1.45 -2.73
CA MET A 65 -3.12 -1.67 -1.51
C MET A 65 -2.98 -3.16 -1.19
N ALA A 66 -4.05 -3.93 -1.34
CA ALA A 66 -4.02 -5.37 -1.10
C ALA A 66 -3.10 -6.13 -2.09
N GLU A 67 -3.03 -5.71 -3.34
CA GLU A 67 -2.12 -6.29 -4.35
C GLU A 67 -0.66 -6.13 -3.90
N TYR A 68 -0.27 -4.92 -3.49
CA TYR A 68 1.08 -4.65 -2.99
C TYR A 68 1.37 -5.35 -1.66
N ASP A 69 0.38 -5.43 -0.76
CA ASP A 69 0.51 -6.15 0.50
C ASP A 69 0.73 -7.65 0.23
N TYR A 70 0.05 -8.25 -0.75
CA TYR A 70 0.24 -9.64 -1.15
C TYR A 70 1.66 -9.90 -1.64
N ILE A 71 2.16 -9.08 -2.58
CA ILE A 71 3.53 -9.21 -3.08
C ILE A 71 4.54 -9.01 -1.94
N SER A 72 4.25 -8.08 -1.03
CA SER A 72 5.14 -7.81 0.10
C SER A 72 5.20 -8.95 1.13
N GLN A 73 4.12 -9.71 1.30
CA GLN A 73 4.13 -10.91 2.14
C GLN A 73 5.04 -12.00 1.56
N LEU A 74 5.20 -12.04 0.23
CA LEU A 74 6.04 -13.04 -0.45
C LEU A 74 7.51 -12.62 -0.53
N TYR A 75 7.78 -11.34 -0.82
CA TYR A 75 9.13 -10.88 -1.16
C TYR A 75 9.71 -9.83 -0.20
N GLY A 76 8.93 -9.32 0.77
CA GLY A 76 9.34 -8.25 1.67
C GLY A 76 8.90 -6.87 1.20
N GLU A 77 9.46 -5.81 1.76
CA GLU A 77 8.97 -4.45 1.55
C GLU A 77 9.15 -3.96 0.10
N LYS A 78 8.11 -3.31 -0.45
CA LYS A 78 8.16 -2.62 -1.75
C LYS A 78 9.29 -1.59 -1.78
N ASP A 79 9.90 -1.42 -2.95
CA ASP A 79 11.01 -0.53 -3.25
C ASP A 79 12.36 -0.91 -2.59
N ASN A 80 12.35 -1.78 -1.57
CA ASN A 80 13.53 -2.38 -0.94
C ASN A 80 13.82 -3.80 -1.43
N ALA A 81 12.80 -4.65 -1.51
CA ALA A 81 12.93 -6.06 -1.92
C ALA A 81 12.39 -6.36 -3.32
N TRP A 82 11.42 -5.57 -3.79
CA TRP A 82 10.86 -5.67 -5.13
C TRP A 82 10.36 -4.31 -5.63
N LYS A 83 10.30 -4.11 -6.95
CA LYS A 83 9.83 -2.88 -7.59
C LYS A 83 8.82 -3.18 -8.67
N VAL A 84 7.81 -2.33 -8.81
CA VAL A 84 6.89 -2.38 -9.94
C VAL A 84 7.62 -1.83 -11.17
N GLU A 85 7.68 -2.63 -12.23
CA GLU A 85 8.20 -2.19 -13.53
C GLU A 85 7.05 -1.86 -14.49
N GLU A 86 5.93 -2.60 -14.40
CA GLU A 86 4.74 -2.37 -15.20
C GLU A 86 3.49 -2.77 -14.42
N GLN A 87 2.40 -2.02 -14.61
CA GLN A 87 1.08 -2.41 -14.13
C GLN A 87 0.04 -2.13 -15.22
N SER A 88 -0.82 -3.09 -15.51
CA SER A 88 -1.88 -2.94 -16.50
C SER A 88 -3.14 -3.70 -16.13
N MET A 89 -4.28 -3.13 -16.51
CA MET A 89 -5.57 -3.80 -16.36
C MET A 89 -5.89 -4.56 -17.64
N ILE A 90 -6.12 -5.86 -17.51
CA ILE A 90 -6.37 -6.78 -18.62
C ILE A 90 -7.81 -7.30 -18.49
N LYS A 91 -8.52 -7.40 -19.61
CA LYS A 91 -9.83 -8.05 -19.67
C LYS A 91 -9.70 -9.29 -20.52
N GLU A 92 -10.03 -10.42 -19.93
CA GLU A 92 -10.08 -11.72 -20.60
C GLU A 92 -11.44 -12.34 -20.29
N ASP A 93 -12.21 -12.66 -21.34
CA ASP A 93 -13.60 -13.08 -21.25
C ASP A 93 -14.46 -12.15 -20.35
N ASN A 94 -15.04 -12.72 -19.28
CA ASN A 94 -15.89 -12.03 -18.31
C ASN A 94 -15.13 -11.61 -17.04
N ARG A 95 -13.80 -11.74 -17.04
CA ARG A 95 -12.95 -11.42 -15.90
C ARG A 95 -12.12 -10.16 -16.18
N THR A 96 -11.83 -9.42 -15.13
CA THR A 96 -10.91 -8.29 -15.18
C THR A 96 -9.77 -8.56 -14.22
N PHE A 97 -8.56 -8.47 -14.74
CA PHE A 97 -7.33 -8.71 -14.01
C PHE A 97 -6.53 -7.42 -13.87
N ASP A 98 -5.89 -7.25 -12.73
CA ASP A 98 -4.74 -6.35 -12.62
C ASP A 98 -3.47 -7.19 -12.75
N MET A 99 -2.64 -6.86 -13.73
CA MET A 99 -1.36 -7.50 -13.98
C MET A 99 -0.26 -6.57 -13.49
N ILE A 100 0.55 -7.04 -12.56
CA ILE A 100 1.69 -6.31 -12.02
C ILE A 100 2.96 -7.09 -12.36
N ARG A 101 3.79 -6.49 -13.21
CA ARG A 101 5.14 -6.98 -13.47
C ARG A 101 6.09 -6.33 -12.47
N VAL A 102 6.71 -7.16 -11.64
CA VAL A 102 7.69 -6.71 -10.65
C VAL A 102 9.09 -7.24 -10.94
N ARG A 103 10.09 -6.50 -10.50
CA ARG A 103 11.48 -6.93 -10.43
C ARG A 103 11.85 -7.22 -8.97
N ILE A 104 12.31 -8.43 -8.71
CA ILE A 104 12.79 -8.87 -7.41
C ILE A 104 14.26 -8.44 -7.27
N ILE A 105 14.58 -7.60 -6.28
CA ILE A 105 15.86 -6.89 -6.21
C ILE A 105 17.02 -7.84 -5.90
N VAL A 106 16.83 -8.82 -5.01
CA VAL A 106 17.92 -9.70 -4.55
C VAL A 106 18.53 -10.57 -5.65
N ASN A 107 17.75 -10.88 -6.70
CA ASN A 107 18.17 -11.79 -7.77
C ASN A 107 17.89 -11.23 -9.18
N ASP A 108 17.46 -9.98 -9.28
CA ASP A 108 17.11 -9.26 -10.51
C ASP A 108 16.12 -10.00 -11.42
N LYS A 109 15.26 -10.87 -10.85
CA LYS A 109 14.27 -11.62 -11.63
C LYS A 109 12.98 -10.83 -11.81
N MET A 110 12.41 -10.96 -13.00
CA MET A 110 11.07 -10.48 -13.30
C MET A 110 10.02 -11.52 -12.89
N HIS A 111 8.93 -11.05 -12.29
CA HIS A 111 7.77 -11.87 -11.97
C HIS A 111 6.49 -11.15 -12.37
N PHE A 112 5.48 -11.90 -12.81
CA PHE A 112 4.17 -11.39 -13.14
C PHE A 112 3.19 -11.84 -12.06
N PHE A 113 2.42 -10.89 -11.53
CA PHE A 113 1.30 -11.17 -10.64
C PHE A 113 0.00 -10.81 -11.34
N TYR A 114 -0.94 -11.75 -11.37
CA TYR A 114 -2.29 -11.56 -11.87
C TYR A 114 -3.26 -11.59 -10.71
N PHE A 115 -4.00 -10.49 -10.53
CA PHE A 115 -5.03 -10.36 -9.51
C PHE A 115 -6.41 -10.28 -10.17
N ASP A 116 -7.33 -11.16 -9.79
CA ASP A 116 -8.72 -11.06 -10.24
C ASP A 116 -9.46 -9.97 -9.46
N ILE A 117 -9.72 -8.86 -10.15
CA ILE A 117 -10.39 -7.66 -9.63
C ILE A 117 -11.82 -7.50 -10.17
N SER A 118 -12.40 -8.57 -10.74
CA SER A 118 -13.73 -8.55 -11.36
C SER A 118 -14.82 -8.07 -10.39
N SER A 119 -14.73 -8.47 -9.12
CA SER A 119 -15.67 -8.08 -8.07
C SER A 119 -15.60 -6.57 -7.73
N VAL A 120 -14.40 -5.98 -7.79
CA VAL A 120 -14.16 -4.57 -7.50
C VAL A 120 -14.67 -3.70 -8.66
N VAL A 121 -14.36 -4.11 -9.90
CA VAL A 121 -14.74 -3.38 -11.11
C VAL A 121 -16.25 -3.42 -11.35
N SER A 122 -16.89 -4.58 -11.19
CA SER A 122 -18.35 -4.72 -11.36
C SER A 122 -19.14 -3.83 -10.39
N ARG A 123 -18.70 -3.74 -9.13
CA ARG A 123 -19.35 -2.87 -8.14
C ARG A 123 -19.19 -1.38 -8.43
N LYS A 124 -18.04 -0.95 -8.96
CA LYS A 124 -17.84 0.44 -9.39
C LYS A 124 -18.85 0.86 -10.45
N LYS A 125 -19.18 -0.03 -11.41
CA LYS A 125 -20.16 0.26 -12.46
C LYS A 125 -21.57 0.48 -11.92
N ASN A 126 -21.98 -0.29 -10.91
CA ASN A 126 -23.31 -0.15 -10.31
C ASN A 126 -23.43 1.16 -9.53
N VAL A 127 -22.42 1.52 -8.73
CA VAL A 127 -22.42 2.79 -7.97
C VAL A 127 -22.45 4.01 -8.90
N ALA A 128 -21.81 3.95 -10.07
CA ALA A 128 -21.83 5.04 -11.03
C ALA A 128 -23.16 5.18 -11.80
N LYS A 129 -24.03 4.16 -11.76
CA LYS A 129 -25.34 4.18 -12.43
C LYS A 129 -26.45 4.77 -11.55
N ASP A 130 -26.23 4.78 -10.24
CA ASP A 130 -27.21 5.21 -9.24
C ASP A 130 -27.01 6.68 -8.79
N ASN A 131 -26.09 7.42 -9.43
CA ASN A 131 -25.80 8.85 -9.21
C ASN A 131 -26.01 9.65 -10.50
#